data_AF-A0A536TMV7-F1
#
_entry.id   AF-A0A536TMV7-F1
#
_cell.length_a   1.000
_cell.length_b   1.000
_cell.length_c   1.000
_cell.angle_alpha   90.00
_cell.angle_beta   90.00
_cell.angle_gamma   90.00
#
_symmetry.space_group_name_H-M   'P 1'
#
loop_
_entity.id
_entity.type
_entity.pdbx_description
1 polymer ?
#
loop_
_entity_poly.entity_id
_entity_poly.type
_entity_poly.pdbx_seq_one_letter_code
_entity_poly.pdbx_strand_id
1 'polypeptide(L)' 'MSFSYRRTYRGPIEAVLLDWAGTTMDFGCMAPAVVFVQVYERQKVPITMDEARAPMGAHKKVHIQKISQL' A
#
# COMPACT_ATOMS: atom_id res chain seq x y z
N MET A 1 -32.23 -33.46 -14.48
CA MET A 1 -32.46 -32.22 -13.70
C MET A 1 -31.14 -31.83 -13.05
N SER A 2 -30.57 -30.68 -13.42
CA SER A 2 -29.32 -30.19 -12.81
C SER A 2 -29.66 -29.17 -11.72
N PHE A 3 -29.40 -29.51 -10.46
CA PHE A 3 -29.51 -28.57 -9.35
C PHE A 3 -28.11 -28.10 -8.93
N SER A 4 -27.96 -26.81 -8.62
CA SER A 4 -26.76 -26.26 -8.00
C SER A 4 -27.10 -25.66 -6.63
N TYR A 5 -26.42 -26.10 -5.58
CA TYR A 5 -26.54 -25.53 -4.24
C TYR A 5 -25.30 -24.70 -3.92
N ARG A 6 -25.49 -23.46 -3.42
CA ARG A 6 -24.40 -22.56 -3.01
C ARG A 6 -24.66 -22.07 -1.59
N ARG A 7 -23.71 -22.30 -0.68
CA ARG A 7 -23.76 -21.78 0.70
C ARG A 7 -23.20 -20.36 0.72
N THR A 8 -23.86 -19.47 1.48
CA THR A 8 -23.42 -18.10 1.73
C THR A 8 -23.40 -17.84 3.23
N TYR A 9 -22.41 -17.08 3.69
CA TYR A 9 -22.32 -16.67 5.09
C TYR A 9 -23.40 -15.62 5.41
N ARG A 10 -24.09 -15.77 6.54
CA ARG A 10 -25.14 -14.85 7.02
C ARG A 10 -24.97 -14.47 8.49
N GLY A 11 -23.83 -14.80 9.10
CA GLY A 11 -23.53 -14.37 10.46
C GLY A 11 -23.07 -12.91 10.52
N PRO A 12 -22.84 -12.37 11.73
CA PRO A 12 -22.28 -11.03 11.92
C PRO A 12 -20.81 -10.95 11.44
N ILE A 13 -20.25 -9.76 11.34
CA ILE A 13 -18.82 -9.58 11.04
C ILE A 13 -18.00 -10.14 12.22
N GLU A 14 -17.06 -11.05 11.93
CA GLU A 14 -16.27 -11.73 12.97
C GLU A 14 -14.90 -11.07 13.23
N ALA A 15 -14.32 -10.39 12.24
CA ALA A 15 -13.00 -9.80 12.35
C ALA A 15 -12.80 -8.62 11.38
N VAL A 16 -11.85 -7.76 11.74
CA VAL A 16 -11.33 -6.68 10.88
C VAL A 16 -9.81 -6.79 10.85
N LEU A 17 -9.22 -6.83 9.64
CA LEU A 17 -7.79 -6.74 9.45
C LEU A 17 -7.45 -5.30 9.05
N LEU A 18 -6.59 -4.66 9.83
CA LEU A 18 -6.19 -3.28 9.63
C LEU A 18 -4.72 -3.22 9.25
N ASP A 19 -4.38 -2.32 8.33
CA ASP A 19 -2.99 -1.96 8.08
C ASP A 19 -2.48 -0.99 9.16
N TRP A 20 -1.16 -0.75 9.16
CA TRP A 20 -0.51 0.13 10.13
C TRP A 20 -0.51 1.58 9.67
N ALA A 21 0.33 1.90 8.68
CA ALA A 21 0.58 3.28 8.26
C ALA A 21 -0.61 3.85 7.46
N GLY A 22 -1.09 5.02 7.86
CA GLY A 22 -2.28 5.65 7.29
C GLY A 22 -3.62 5.03 7.72
N THR A 23 -3.63 3.90 8.45
CA THR A 23 -4.86 3.21 8.89
C THR A 23 -5.01 3.22 10.41
N THR A 24 -4.01 2.72 11.15
CA THR A 24 -4.01 2.74 12.63
C THR A 24 -2.99 3.73 13.21
N MET A 25 -1.93 4.04 12.46
CA MET A 25 -0.85 4.93 12.85
C MET A 25 -0.36 5.76 11.65
N ASP A 26 0.52 6.75 11.86
CA ASP A 26 1.12 7.60 10.82
C ASP A 26 0.08 8.30 9.92
N PHE A 27 -0.53 9.35 10.45
CA PHE A 27 -1.52 10.16 9.71
C PHE A 27 -0.93 10.64 8.38
N GLY A 28 -1.58 10.27 7.27
CA GLY A 28 -1.13 10.63 5.93
C GLY A 28 0.04 9.79 5.39
N CYS A 29 0.43 8.70 6.06
CA CYS A 29 1.48 7.77 5.66
C CYS A 29 2.77 8.51 5.24
N MET A 30 3.18 9.45 6.11
CA MET A 30 4.24 10.41 5.78
C MET A 30 5.63 9.79 5.93
N ALA A 31 5.81 8.88 6.89
CA ALA A 31 7.11 8.29 7.19
C ALA A 31 7.75 7.57 5.98
N PRO A 32 7.07 6.64 5.27
CA PRO A 32 7.67 5.98 4.12
C PRO A 32 7.84 6.94 2.92
N ALA A 33 6.91 7.86 2.69
CA ALA A 33 6.96 8.76 1.54
C ALA A 33 8.19 9.70 1.60
N VAL A 34 8.47 10.30 2.76
CA VAL A 34 9.64 11.17 2.94
C VAL A 34 10.95 10.41 2.73
N VAL A 35 11.03 9.17 3.21
CA VAL A 35 12.23 8.34 3.05
C VAL A 35 12.49 8.02 1.58
N PHE A 36 11.46 7.72 0.79
CA PHE A 36 11.65 7.46 -0.64
C PHE A 36 12.18 8.70 -1.36
N VAL A 37 11.59 9.88 -1.14
CA VAL A 37 12.08 11.13 -1.74
C VAL A 37 13.55 11.37 -1.39
N GLN A 38 13.92 11.24 -0.12
CA GLN A 38 15.31 11.46 0.32
C GLN A 38 16.29 10.43 -0.25
N VAL A 39 15.91 9.16 -0.35
CA VAL A 39 16.77 8.10 -0.92
C VAL A 39 17.03 8.36 -2.40
N TYR A 40 15.99 8.73 -3.14
CA TYR A 40 16.07 9.04 -4.57
C TYR A 40 16.88 10.32 -4.84
N GLU A 41 16.72 11.35 -4.00
CA GLU A 41 17.55 12.56 -4.03
C GLU A 41 19.04 12.25 -3.81
N ARG A 42 19.38 11.37 -2.85
CA ARG A 42 20.77 10.93 -2.63
C ARG A 42 21.36 10.18 -3.82
N GLN A 43 20.53 9.52 -4.63
CA GLN A 43 20.94 8.87 -5.88
C GLN A 43 20.91 9.82 -7.09
N LYS A 44 20.66 11.13 -6.87
CA LYS A 44 20.57 12.16 -7.90
C LYS A 44 19.41 11.96 -8.89
N VAL A 45 18.35 11.28 -8.46
CA VAL A 45 17.12 11.06 -9.24
C VAL A 45 15.95 11.58 -8.39
N PRO A 46 15.78 12.91 -8.23
CA PRO A 46 14.73 13.44 -7.36
C PRO A 46 13.35 13.02 -7.88
N ILE A 47 12.49 12.56 -6.98
CA ILE A 47 11.09 12.22 -7.25
C ILE A 47 10.17 13.12 -6.41
N THR A 48 8.97 13.34 -6.91
CA THR A 48 7.91 14.06 -6.21
C THR A 48 7.28 13.22 -5.10
N MET A 49 6.58 13.87 -4.17
CA MET A 49 5.81 13.18 -3.14
C MET A 49 4.68 12.32 -3.73
N ASP A 50 4.13 12.71 -4.87
CA ASP A 50 3.06 11.96 -5.54
C ASP A 50 3.60 10.67 -6.18
N GLU A 51 4.76 10.74 -6.84
CA GLU A 51 5.46 9.55 -7.36
C GLU A 51 5.88 8.60 -6.24
N ALA A 52 6.36 9.14 -5.11
CA ALA A 52 6.72 8.33 -3.94
C ALA A 52 5.49 7.61 -3.33
N ARG A 53 4.30 8.21 -3.40
CA ARG A 53 3.04 7.67 -2.86
C ARG A 53 2.32 6.70 -3.79
N ALA A 54 2.51 6.81 -5.11
CA ALA A 54 1.81 5.97 -6.09
C ALA A 54 1.84 4.44 -5.80
N PRO A 55 2.94 3.86 -5.27
CA PRO A 55 3.02 2.43 -4.96
C PRO A 55 2.88 2.08 -3.47
N MET A 56 2.38 2.98 -2.63
CA MET A 56 2.31 2.79 -1.17
C MET A 56 1.52 1.53 -0.77
N GLY A 57 2.05 0.79 0.21
CA GLY A 57 1.51 -0.50 0.67
C GLY A 57 2.16 -1.72 0.01
N ALA A 58 2.95 -1.54 -1.06
CA ALA A 58 3.79 -2.62 -1.59
C ALA A 58 4.99 -2.90 -0.68
N HIS A 59 5.51 -4.13 -0.73
CA HIS A 59 6.77 -4.45 -0.06
C HIS A 59 7.88 -3.51 -0.56
N LYS A 60 8.75 -3.02 0.33
CA LYS A 60 9.72 -1.93 0.05
C LYS A 60 10.52 -2.12 -1.25
N LYS A 61 11.00 -3.34 -1.53
CA LYS A 61 11.74 -3.65 -2.79
C LYS A 61 10.86 -3.49 -4.03
N VAL A 62 9.62 -3.96 -3.97
CA VAL A 62 8.63 -3.82 -5.05
C VAL A 62 8.24 -2.36 -5.21
N HIS A 63 8.16 -1.61 -4.11
CA HIS A 63 7.88 -0.18 -4.14
C HIS A 63 8.95 0.58 -4.95
N ILE A 64 10.24 0.37 -4.66
CA ILE A 64 11.35 0.99 -5.43
C ILE A 64 11.28 0.61 -6.91
N GLN A 65 11.03 -0.66 -7.22
CA GLN A 65 10.90 -1.12 -8.61
C GLN A 65 9.74 -0.42 -9.35
N LYS A 66 8.60 -0.23 -8.68
CA LYS A 66 7.45 0.47 -9.28
C LYS A 66 7.72 1.95 -9.51
N ILE A 67 8.38 2.64 -8.58
CA ILE A 67 8.77 4.05 -8.77
C ILE A 67 9.72 4.19 -9.97
N SER A 68 10.65 3.26 -10.15
CA SER A 68 11.60 3.30 -11.27
C SER A 68 11.01 2.91 -12.64
N GLN A 69 9.72 2.57 -12.69
CA GLN A 69 8.97 2.29 -13.90
C GLN A 69 7.95 3.38 -14.25
N LEU A 70 7.84 4.41 -13.42
CA LEU A 70 7.07 5.64 -13.71
C LEU A 70 7.88 6.53 -14.65
#